data_AF-A0A076J6E2-F1
#
_entry.id   AF-A0A076J6E2-F1
#
_cell.length_a   1.000
_cell.length_b   1.000
_cell.length_c   1.000
_cell.angle_alpha   90.00
_cell.angle_beta   90.00
_cell.angle_gamma   90.00
#
_symmetry.space_group_name_H-M   'P 1'
#
loop_
_entity.id
_entity.type
_entity.pdbx_description
1 polymer ?
#
loop_
_entity_poly.entity_id
_entity_poly.type
_entity_poly.pdbx_seq_one_letter_code
_entity_poly.pdbx_strand_id
1 'polypeptide(L)'
;MEIKLDRKKDYITKSDHKEQIMKYLSWKIKPFALYHEIREISRIFNFSPEEIESILKELEDENKIFPLTAEGPRDIHYMLKADIQLQLLIDMKKSPQKPAFLISSRLSPSNNWRKEEWVIIIQDYVLGKNLKSQLPSYADFEPLRYILMHMPTFPEWMPFFQNIPIYIIDTLFHEYKYIWASGLLHPNITCMINGYFENEKIEPTIREKYKLEFAFYQYILPGHINEIPKKISTDMPEGMYYHAIYHQYRGDLSKALDLYSQSLKGMNTKTFDNALLNLFYTIALLNDSTIESKKTLRNLFMRDYLPSEMMPAQLLALYALNEKMESAIEHILYNYDKFSPLVKVLIMLITHHYQLQKKIKLNISNDEIQQFIDADHLKLLQLECSLDFSPYIGKADCLIQEIGFPPLLPPFQKMNEWERVLALLLDKSKELSPKNKEKKESSESQSRIIYRIDRHNNINPYLQKSKDGIVWSKGRIISLTTFQQGMSEMNETDHALTLCIKKLSNDWEEKSRMRFSGAKPIMQLVGYPLVFSDENPERQITIRKEEPQITVIKTTSGFKIESNVDTNKIEGNYMVKREKETLIKIIELRNFQRDIILILNRISIFPLQAEKQLTEVLQELNKNFIIHSDLPA
;
A
#
# COMPACT_ATOMS: atom_id res chain seq x y z
N MET A 1 37.87 42.67 -38.89
CA MET A 1 36.40 42.87 -38.70
C MET A 1 35.57 41.77 -39.37
N GLU A 2 36.13 41.00 -40.32
CA GLU A 2 35.42 39.92 -41.05
C GLU A 2 35.15 38.63 -40.22
N ILE A 3 36.04 38.22 -39.31
CA ILE A 3 35.86 36.98 -38.50
C ILE A 3 34.64 37.05 -37.55
N LYS A 4 34.23 38.26 -37.12
CA LYS A 4 33.00 38.44 -36.30
C LYS A 4 31.72 38.38 -37.14
N LEU A 5 31.81 38.64 -38.44
CA LEU A 5 30.65 38.64 -39.34
C LEU A 5 30.27 37.21 -39.74
N ASP A 6 31.27 36.37 -40.05
CA ASP A 6 31.05 34.95 -40.39
C ASP A 6 30.52 34.16 -39.19
N ARG A 7 31.12 34.32 -38.00
CA ARG A 7 30.56 33.68 -36.78
C ARG A 7 29.13 34.09 -36.47
N LYS A 8 28.76 35.33 -36.77
CA LYS A 8 27.39 35.83 -36.59
C LYS A 8 26.44 35.24 -37.63
N LYS A 9 26.90 35.07 -38.88
CA LYS A 9 26.15 34.45 -39.98
C LYS A 9 25.96 32.94 -39.78
N ASP A 10 26.99 32.24 -39.31
CA ASP A 10 26.92 30.82 -38.93
C ASP A 10 26.00 30.61 -37.74
N TYR A 11 26.04 31.50 -36.75
CA TYR A 11 25.13 31.46 -35.60
C TYR A 11 23.67 31.71 -35.99
N ILE A 12 23.41 32.68 -36.89
CA ILE A 12 22.06 32.95 -37.41
C ILE A 12 21.54 31.72 -38.20
N THR A 13 22.39 31.10 -39.01
CA THR A 13 22.05 29.89 -39.78
C THR A 13 21.75 28.71 -38.85
N LYS A 14 22.58 28.45 -37.84
CA LYS A 14 22.35 27.39 -36.85
C LYS A 14 21.08 27.63 -36.02
N SER A 15 20.80 28.88 -35.65
CA SER A 15 19.58 29.24 -34.93
C SER A 15 18.31 28.99 -35.75
N ASP A 16 18.35 29.28 -37.06
CA ASP A 16 17.23 28.98 -37.96
C ASP A 16 17.04 27.46 -38.14
N HIS A 17 18.14 26.72 -38.32
CA HIS A 17 18.11 25.25 -38.39
C HIS A 17 17.52 24.62 -37.11
N LYS A 18 17.90 25.15 -35.94
CA LYS A 18 17.35 24.72 -34.65
C LYS A 18 15.84 24.95 -34.56
N GLU A 19 15.35 26.10 -35.01
CA GLU A 19 13.92 26.39 -35.03
C GLU A 19 13.16 25.45 -36.00
N GLN A 20 13.71 25.18 -37.18
CA GLN A 20 13.13 24.25 -38.16
C GLN A 20 13.05 22.82 -37.61
N ILE A 21 14.10 22.36 -36.91
CA ILE A 21 14.13 21.06 -36.24
C ILE A 21 13.07 21.01 -35.14
N MET A 22 12.97 22.03 -34.28
CA MET A 22 11.94 22.05 -33.23
C MET A 22 10.52 22.05 -33.80
N LYS A 23 10.25 22.79 -34.89
CA LYS A 23 8.96 22.76 -35.59
C LYS A 23 8.65 21.37 -36.15
N TYR A 24 9.64 20.70 -36.75
CA TYR A 24 9.50 19.33 -37.24
C TYR A 24 9.18 18.35 -36.10
N LEU A 25 9.96 18.37 -35.01
CA LEU A 25 9.72 17.51 -33.85
C LEU A 25 8.34 17.78 -33.23
N SER A 26 7.95 19.06 -33.14
CA SER A 26 6.62 19.46 -32.65
C SER A 26 5.49 18.88 -33.50
N TRP A 27 5.65 18.91 -34.82
CA TRP A 27 4.67 18.38 -35.78
C TRP A 27 4.40 16.88 -35.63
N LYS A 28 5.36 16.10 -35.13
CA LYS A 28 5.20 14.65 -34.98
C LYS A 28 4.18 14.26 -33.91
N ILE A 29 4.01 15.07 -32.86
CA ILE A 29 3.05 14.86 -31.75
C ILE A 29 3.20 13.44 -31.13
N LYS A 30 4.41 12.88 -31.19
CA LYS A 30 4.74 11.56 -30.64
C LYS A 30 6.20 11.53 -30.19
N PRO A 31 6.54 10.61 -29.26
CA PRO A 31 7.93 10.44 -28.86
C PRO A 31 8.82 10.02 -30.01
N PHE A 32 10.10 10.35 -29.91
CA PHE A 32 11.08 10.12 -30.95
C PHE A 32 12.42 9.65 -30.40
N ALA A 33 13.15 8.84 -31.15
CA ALA A 33 14.48 8.39 -30.78
C ALA A 33 15.54 9.20 -31.55
N LEU A 34 16.52 9.79 -30.85
CA LEU A 34 17.46 10.75 -31.43
C LEU A 34 18.15 10.21 -32.69
N TYR A 35 18.64 8.96 -32.65
CA TYR A 35 19.29 8.31 -33.80
C TYR A 35 18.38 8.21 -35.04
N HIS A 36 17.09 7.90 -34.85
CA HIS A 36 16.14 7.84 -35.95
C HIS A 36 15.85 9.24 -36.51
N GLU A 37 15.76 10.26 -35.65
CA GLU A 37 15.49 11.63 -36.08
C GLU A 37 16.65 12.26 -36.85
N ILE A 38 17.90 11.97 -36.49
CA ILE A 38 19.08 12.49 -37.21
C ILE A 38 18.98 12.14 -38.71
N ARG A 39 18.66 10.89 -39.02
CA ARG A 39 18.53 10.42 -40.41
C ARG A 39 17.35 11.07 -41.15
N GLU A 40 16.18 11.17 -40.51
CA GLU A 40 14.99 11.74 -41.14
C GLU A 40 15.10 13.26 -41.33
N ILE A 41 15.61 13.99 -40.33
CA ILE A 41 15.84 15.44 -40.41
C ILE A 41 16.86 15.75 -41.50
N SER A 42 17.96 15.01 -41.57
CA SER A 42 18.97 15.19 -42.63
C SER A 42 18.36 15.00 -44.01
N ARG A 43 17.48 14.02 -44.19
CA ARG A 43 16.77 13.78 -45.46
C ARG A 43 15.77 14.89 -45.83
N ILE A 44 15.11 15.48 -44.84
CA ILE A 44 14.05 16.48 -45.06
C ILE A 44 14.63 17.87 -45.33
N PHE A 45 15.66 18.25 -44.58
CA PHE A 45 16.21 19.61 -44.58
C PHE A 45 17.57 19.72 -45.26
N ASN A 46 18.19 18.61 -45.65
CA ASN A 46 19.56 18.54 -46.17
C ASN A 46 20.63 19.11 -45.21
N PHE A 47 20.37 19.05 -43.90
CA PHE A 47 21.37 19.40 -42.87
C PHE A 47 22.33 18.22 -42.65
N SER A 48 23.56 18.52 -42.23
CA SER A 48 24.55 17.47 -41.92
C SER A 48 24.17 16.70 -40.65
N PRO A 49 24.37 15.37 -40.58
CA PRO A 49 24.09 14.59 -39.37
C PRO A 49 24.78 15.13 -38.12
N GLU A 50 26.03 15.60 -38.24
CA GLU A 50 26.83 16.14 -37.14
C GLU A 50 26.23 17.44 -36.57
N GLU A 51 25.70 18.30 -37.45
CA GLU A 51 25.01 19.52 -37.05
C GLU A 51 23.69 19.20 -36.33
N ILE A 52 22.92 18.24 -36.83
CA ILE A 52 21.65 17.82 -36.21
C ILE A 52 21.92 17.23 -34.83
N GLU A 53 22.93 16.37 -34.69
CA GLU A 53 23.33 15.79 -33.40
C GLU A 53 23.74 16.90 -32.41
N SER A 54 24.53 17.89 -32.86
CA SER A 54 24.88 19.05 -32.03
C SER A 54 23.65 19.84 -31.58
N ILE A 55 22.67 20.06 -32.46
CA ILE A 55 21.45 20.79 -32.13
C ILE A 55 20.57 19.99 -31.17
N LEU A 56 20.38 18.68 -31.39
CA LEU A 56 19.57 17.83 -30.51
C LEU A 56 20.17 17.77 -29.10
N LYS A 57 21.49 17.65 -28.98
CA LYS A 57 22.20 17.73 -27.71
C LYS A 57 22.01 19.08 -27.03
N GLU A 58 22.11 20.18 -27.79
CA GLU A 58 21.85 21.53 -27.28
C GLU A 58 20.40 21.69 -26.78
N LEU A 59 19.42 21.08 -27.45
CA LEU A 59 18.02 21.07 -27.00
C LEU A 59 17.82 20.25 -25.72
N GLU A 60 18.57 19.15 -25.54
CA GLU A 60 18.56 18.35 -24.32
C GLU A 60 19.21 19.12 -23.16
N ASP A 61 20.39 19.71 -23.39
CA ASP A 61 21.11 20.54 -22.41
C ASP A 61 20.29 21.77 -21.97
N GLU A 62 19.51 22.36 -22.89
CA GLU A 62 18.56 23.45 -22.60
C GLU A 62 17.24 22.98 -21.96
N ASN A 63 17.08 21.67 -21.73
CA ASN A 63 15.87 21.05 -21.21
C ASN A 63 14.63 21.42 -22.05
N LYS A 64 14.77 21.46 -23.38
CA LYS A 64 13.65 21.64 -24.32
C LYS A 64 13.09 20.29 -24.76
N ILE A 65 13.95 19.29 -24.87
CA ILE A 65 13.57 17.88 -25.02
C ILE A 65 13.97 17.11 -23.75
N PHE A 66 13.21 16.09 -23.39
CA PHE A 66 13.49 15.25 -22.22
C PHE A 66 13.24 13.76 -22.54
N PRO A 67 14.01 12.85 -21.91
CA PRO A 67 13.83 11.42 -22.10
C PRO A 67 12.57 10.91 -21.39
N LEU A 68 11.89 9.95 -22.01
CA LEU A 68 10.83 9.16 -21.43
C LEU A 68 11.40 7.85 -20.88
N THR A 69 10.89 7.39 -19.74
CA THR A 69 11.23 6.08 -19.17
C THR A 69 10.90 4.96 -20.16
N ALA A 70 11.92 4.29 -20.67
CA ALA A 70 11.81 3.21 -21.64
C ALA A 70 11.58 1.85 -20.96
N GLU A 71 10.86 0.94 -21.61
CA GLU A 71 10.71 -0.47 -21.17
C GLU A 71 12.01 -1.29 -21.37
N GLY A 72 13.04 -0.72 -22.00
CA GLY A 72 14.33 -1.40 -22.20
C GLY A 72 15.51 -0.44 -22.41
N PRO A 73 16.75 -0.88 -22.14
CA PRO A 73 17.95 -0.04 -22.08
C PRO A 73 18.46 0.49 -23.43
N ARG A 74 17.84 0.16 -24.56
CA ARG A 74 18.26 0.62 -25.91
C ARG A 74 17.27 1.53 -26.63
N ASP A 75 16.09 1.79 -26.05
CA ASP A 75 15.00 2.52 -26.70
C ASP A 75 14.62 3.79 -25.90
N ILE A 76 15.61 4.65 -25.59
CA ILE A 76 15.34 5.95 -24.96
C ILE A 76 14.61 6.82 -25.98
N HIS A 77 13.34 7.07 -25.72
CA HIS A 77 12.52 8.00 -26.48
C HIS A 77 12.56 9.38 -25.82
N TYR A 78 12.49 10.42 -26.62
CA TYR A 78 12.48 11.80 -26.22
C TYR A 78 11.16 12.46 -26.59
N MET A 79 10.85 13.53 -25.89
CA MET A 79 9.70 14.37 -26.17
C MET A 79 10.07 15.85 -25.99
N LEU A 80 9.49 16.72 -26.80
CA LEU A 80 9.59 18.16 -26.61
C LEU A 80 8.68 18.59 -25.44
N LYS A 81 9.07 19.61 -24.66
CA LYS A 81 8.18 20.16 -23.64
C LYS A 81 6.86 20.64 -24.26
N ALA A 82 5.75 20.37 -23.57
CA ALA A 82 4.42 20.58 -24.12
C ALA A 82 4.12 22.05 -24.42
N ASP A 83 4.57 22.97 -23.56
CA ASP A 83 4.43 24.41 -23.76
C ASP A 83 5.15 24.88 -25.04
N ILE A 84 6.40 24.46 -25.23
CA ILE A 84 7.19 24.75 -26.45
C ILE A 84 6.51 24.14 -27.68
N GLN A 85 6.11 22.87 -27.59
CA GLN A 85 5.46 22.15 -28.69
C GLN A 85 4.16 22.82 -29.12
N LEU A 86 3.29 23.16 -28.17
CA LEU A 86 2.01 23.80 -28.44
C LEU A 86 2.19 25.21 -29.02
N GLN A 87 3.18 25.98 -28.54
CA GLN A 87 3.51 27.29 -29.09
C GLN A 87 4.00 27.19 -30.55
N LEU A 88 4.91 26.26 -30.84
CA LEU A 88 5.41 26.05 -32.21
C LEU A 88 4.30 25.59 -33.18
N LEU A 89 3.34 24.80 -32.70
CA LEU A 89 2.16 24.42 -33.47
C LEU A 89 1.23 25.62 -33.74
N ILE A 90 1.08 26.55 -32.78
CA ILE A 90 0.38 27.83 -32.99
C ILE A 90 1.10 28.66 -34.05
N ASP A 91 2.42 28.77 -33.97
CA ASP A 91 3.22 29.54 -34.91
C ASP A 91 3.11 28.96 -36.33
N MET A 92 3.14 27.63 -36.47
CA MET A 92 2.90 26.95 -37.74
C MET A 92 1.47 27.16 -38.28
N LYS A 93 0.46 27.20 -37.40
CA LYS A 93 -0.93 27.50 -37.77
C LYS A 93 -1.04 28.92 -38.34
N LYS A 94 -0.44 29.91 -37.66
CA LYS A 94 -0.47 31.34 -38.04
C LYS A 94 0.45 31.69 -39.21
N SER A 95 1.51 30.90 -39.46
CA SER A 95 2.48 31.20 -40.51
C SER A 95 1.89 31.11 -41.92
N PRO A 96 2.07 32.14 -42.77
CA PRO A 96 1.70 32.08 -44.18
C PRO A 96 2.67 31.18 -44.98
N GLN A 97 3.92 31.08 -44.55
CA GLN A 97 4.91 30.17 -45.13
C GLN A 97 4.86 28.84 -44.37
N LYS A 98 4.35 27.81 -45.04
CA LYS A 98 4.26 26.46 -44.46
C LYS A 98 5.64 25.77 -44.55
N PRO A 99 6.18 25.23 -43.44
CA PRO A 99 7.44 24.49 -43.46
C PRO A 99 7.47 23.38 -44.52
N ALA A 100 8.66 23.14 -45.11
CA ALA A 100 8.84 22.17 -46.19
C ALA A 100 8.33 20.75 -45.84
N PHE A 101 8.46 20.34 -44.57
CA PHE A 101 8.00 19.03 -44.11
C PHE A 101 6.48 18.85 -44.12
N LEU A 102 5.69 19.94 -44.10
CA LEU A 102 4.23 19.87 -44.21
C LEU A 102 3.79 19.45 -45.62
N ILE A 103 4.65 19.64 -46.63
CA ILE A 103 4.41 19.29 -48.02
C ILE A 103 4.89 17.84 -48.29
N SER A 104 5.95 17.40 -47.61
CA SER A 104 6.58 16.09 -47.83
C SER A 104 6.04 14.94 -46.97
N SER A 105 5.21 15.22 -45.96
CA SER A 105 4.74 14.21 -45.01
C SER A 105 3.21 14.17 -44.87
N ARG A 106 2.56 13.33 -45.68
CA ARG A 106 1.61 12.42 -45.03
C ARG A 106 2.48 11.36 -44.39
N LEU A 107 2.69 11.44 -43.08
CA LEU A 107 3.21 10.30 -42.33
C LEU A 107 2.27 9.13 -42.65
N SER A 108 2.73 8.21 -43.50
CA SER A 108 1.90 7.08 -43.95
C SER A 108 1.59 6.25 -42.71
N PRO A 109 0.31 6.01 -42.38
CA PRO A 109 -0.05 5.24 -41.20
C PRO A 109 0.50 3.83 -41.36
N SER A 110 1.38 3.40 -40.46
CA SER A 110 1.69 1.98 -40.35
C SER A 110 0.48 1.35 -39.69
N ASN A 111 -0.29 0.61 -40.47
CA ASN A 111 -1.54 -0.04 -40.07
C ASN A 111 -1.45 -0.65 -38.65
N ASN A 112 -2.46 -0.33 -37.82
CA ASN A 112 -2.77 -0.85 -36.48
C ASN A 112 -2.27 -0.10 -35.24
N TRP A 113 -2.30 1.24 -35.22
CA TRP A 113 -1.94 1.98 -34.01
C TRP A 113 -2.96 3.07 -33.60
N ARG A 114 -3.66 2.84 -32.47
CA ARG A 114 -4.65 3.78 -31.87
C ARG A 114 -4.09 5.19 -31.61
N LYS A 115 -2.79 5.36 -31.37
CA LYS A 115 -2.19 6.69 -31.09
C LYS A 115 -2.07 7.59 -32.34
N GLU A 116 -2.21 7.06 -33.56
CA GLU A 116 -2.10 7.87 -34.79
C GLU A 116 -3.33 8.76 -35.03
N GLU A 117 -4.50 8.39 -34.50
CA GLU A 117 -5.74 9.16 -34.65
C GLU A 117 -5.62 10.57 -34.03
N TRP A 118 -5.10 10.67 -32.81
CA TRP A 118 -4.88 11.95 -32.13
C TRP A 118 -3.85 12.82 -32.85
N VAL A 119 -2.77 12.22 -33.36
CA VAL A 119 -1.76 12.94 -34.15
C VAL A 119 -2.40 13.57 -35.38
N ILE A 120 -3.16 12.79 -36.15
CA ILE A 120 -3.85 13.26 -37.36
C ILE A 120 -4.82 14.40 -37.02
N ILE A 121 -5.61 14.25 -35.96
CA ILE A 121 -6.62 15.24 -35.58
C ILE A 121 -6.00 16.56 -35.13
N ILE A 122 -4.93 16.51 -34.32
CA ILE A 122 -4.21 17.71 -33.88
C ILE A 122 -3.54 18.39 -35.09
N GLN A 123 -2.93 17.63 -36.00
CA GLN A 123 -2.36 18.15 -37.25
C GLN A 123 -3.41 18.81 -38.14
N ASP A 124 -4.57 18.19 -38.31
CA ASP A 124 -5.68 18.73 -39.09
C ASP A 124 -6.21 20.04 -38.50
N TYR A 125 -6.28 20.15 -37.16
CA TYR A 125 -6.62 21.40 -36.48
C TYR A 125 -5.59 22.51 -36.72
N VAL A 126 -4.29 22.18 -36.72
CA VAL A 126 -3.20 23.13 -37.02
C VAL A 126 -3.22 23.57 -38.48
N LEU A 127 -3.63 22.68 -39.40
CA LEU A 127 -3.81 23.00 -40.83
C LEU A 127 -5.11 23.76 -41.13
N GLY A 128 -5.95 24.03 -40.11
CA GLY A 128 -7.23 24.72 -40.28
C GLY A 128 -8.30 23.89 -40.99
N LYS A 129 -8.17 22.56 -41.01
CA LYS A 129 -9.21 21.68 -41.55
C LYS A 129 -10.37 21.60 -40.55
N ASN A 130 -11.58 21.48 -41.06
CA ASN A 130 -12.76 21.23 -40.23
C ASN A 130 -12.61 19.88 -39.50
N LEU A 131 -12.74 19.89 -38.19
CA LEU A 131 -12.86 18.69 -37.35
C LEU A 131 -14.20 18.00 -37.68
N LYS A 132 -14.24 17.24 -38.77
CA LYS A 132 -15.45 16.54 -39.24
C LYS A 132 -15.70 15.21 -38.50
N SER A 133 -14.66 14.65 -37.87
CA SER A 133 -14.71 13.37 -37.15
C SER A 133 -14.95 13.59 -35.66
N GLN A 134 -15.68 12.66 -35.04
CA GLN A 134 -15.73 12.56 -33.58
C GLN A 134 -14.32 12.36 -33.03
N LEU A 135 -13.98 13.09 -31.94
CA LEU A 135 -12.70 12.87 -31.25
C LEU A 135 -12.64 11.43 -30.70
N PRO A 136 -11.43 10.84 -30.63
CA PRO A 136 -11.28 9.48 -30.13
C PRO A 136 -11.83 9.37 -28.71
N SER A 137 -12.41 8.22 -28.40
CA SER A 137 -13.07 8.00 -27.12
C SER A 137 -12.11 7.61 -25.98
N TYR A 138 -10.82 7.83 -26.16
CA TYR A 138 -9.74 7.34 -25.31
C TYR A 138 -8.54 8.29 -25.41
N ALA A 139 -7.68 8.28 -24.39
CA ALA A 139 -6.44 9.05 -24.37
C ALA A 139 -5.31 8.28 -23.70
N ASP A 140 -5.21 6.96 -23.89
CA ASP A 140 -4.44 6.03 -23.02
C ASP A 140 -2.91 6.03 -23.20
N PHE A 141 -2.34 7.19 -23.50
CA PHE A 141 -0.91 7.32 -23.72
C PHE A 141 -0.34 8.58 -23.05
N GLU A 142 0.56 8.37 -22.09
CA GLU A 142 1.21 9.41 -21.28
C GLU A 142 1.69 10.63 -22.08
N PRO A 143 2.49 10.50 -23.17
CA PRO A 143 2.89 11.66 -23.99
C PRO A 143 1.72 12.45 -24.58
N LEU A 144 0.64 11.80 -25.00
CA LEU A 144 -0.53 12.51 -25.50
C LEU A 144 -1.21 13.27 -24.36
N ARG A 145 -1.44 12.60 -23.23
CA ARG A 145 -2.06 13.23 -22.05
C ARG A 145 -1.25 14.44 -21.59
N TYR A 146 0.08 14.34 -21.59
CA TYR A 146 0.99 15.45 -21.30
C TYR A 146 0.76 16.67 -22.21
N ILE A 147 0.57 16.49 -23.53
CA ILE A 147 0.26 17.61 -24.45
C ILE A 147 -1.15 18.15 -24.19
N LEU A 148 -2.16 17.28 -24.13
CA LEU A 148 -3.56 17.69 -23.95
C LEU A 148 -3.76 18.48 -22.66
N MET A 149 -3.11 18.04 -21.59
CA MET A 149 -3.11 18.69 -20.28
C MET A 149 -2.54 20.10 -20.31
N HIS A 150 -1.63 20.45 -21.23
CA HIS A 150 -1.06 21.80 -21.31
C HIS A 150 -1.82 22.73 -22.26
N MET A 151 -2.71 22.22 -23.11
CA MET A 151 -3.49 23.00 -24.07
C MET A 151 -4.22 24.21 -23.46
N PRO A 152 -4.85 24.11 -22.28
CA PRO A 152 -5.58 25.25 -21.70
C PRO A 152 -4.70 26.44 -21.31
N THR A 153 -3.37 26.28 -21.29
CA THR A 153 -2.43 27.39 -21.11
C THR A 153 -2.53 28.40 -22.27
N PHE A 154 -2.93 27.94 -23.46
CA PHE A 154 -2.93 28.74 -24.68
C PHE A 154 -4.37 28.97 -25.18
N PRO A 155 -4.82 30.24 -25.28
CA PRO A 155 -6.15 30.57 -25.80
C PRO A 155 -6.44 29.97 -27.19
N GLU A 156 -5.44 29.85 -28.07
CA GLU A 156 -5.56 29.28 -29.40
C GLU A 156 -5.90 27.79 -29.41
N TRP A 157 -5.63 27.07 -28.32
CA TRP A 157 -5.94 25.67 -28.15
C TRP A 157 -7.27 25.43 -27.43
N MET A 158 -7.85 26.44 -26.78
CA MET A 158 -9.13 26.31 -26.07
C MET A 158 -10.28 25.81 -26.95
N PRO A 159 -10.46 26.27 -28.21
CA PRO A 159 -11.50 25.73 -29.09
C PRO A 159 -11.32 24.23 -29.38
N PHE A 160 -10.08 23.73 -29.42
CA PHE A 160 -9.82 22.31 -29.57
C PHE A 160 -10.12 21.56 -28.27
N PHE A 161 -9.56 22.04 -27.16
CA PHE A 161 -9.70 21.42 -25.83
C PHE A 161 -11.16 21.30 -25.40
N GLN A 162 -11.98 22.32 -25.65
CA GLN A 162 -13.41 22.34 -25.33
C GLN A 162 -14.24 21.33 -26.12
N ASN A 163 -13.72 20.79 -27.22
CA ASN A 163 -14.40 19.71 -27.96
C ASN A 163 -14.05 18.32 -27.42
N ILE A 164 -13.03 18.19 -26.55
CA ILE A 164 -12.62 16.91 -25.96
C ILE A 164 -13.76 16.35 -25.10
N PRO A 165 -14.07 15.05 -25.20
CA PRO A 165 -15.08 14.42 -24.35
C PRO A 165 -14.81 14.62 -22.86
N ILE A 166 -15.86 14.94 -22.09
CA ILE A 166 -15.74 15.33 -20.68
C ILE A 166 -15.03 14.29 -19.80
N TYR A 167 -15.23 13.00 -20.03
CA TYR A 167 -14.54 11.96 -19.25
C TYR A 167 -13.03 11.90 -19.52
N ILE A 168 -12.58 12.34 -20.70
CA ILE A 168 -11.15 12.48 -20.99
C ILE A 168 -10.62 13.71 -20.26
N ILE A 169 -11.33 14.84 -20.30
CA ILE A 169 -10.97 16.04 -19.51
C ILE A 169 -10.86 15.69 -18.02
N ASP A 170 -11.83 14.94 -17.50
CA ASP A 170 -11.85 14.47 -16.12
C ASP A 170 -10.63 13.58 -15.80
N THR A 171 -10.30 12.63 -16.69
CA THR A 171 -9.09 11.80 -16.56
C THR A 171 -7.82 12.66 -16.52
N LEU A 172 -7.70 13.63 -17.43
CA LEU A 172 -6.55 14.55 -17.50
C LEU A 172 -6.42 15.38 -16.21
N PHE A 173 -7.55 15.83 -15.64
CA PHE A 173 -7.54 16.56 -14.36
C PHE A 173 -6.94 15.70 -13.23
N HIS A 174 -7.42 14.47 -13.08
CA HIS A 174 -7.00 13.60 -11.97
C HIS A 174 -5.55 13.13 -12.12
N GLU A 175 -5.09 12.89 -13.35
CA GLU A 175 -3.66 12.66 -13.59
C GLU A 175 -2.82 13.88 -13.26
N TYR A 176 -3.28 15.06 -13.66
CA TYR A 176 -2.55 16.27 -13.34
C TYR A 176 -2.48 16.49 -11.83
N LYS A 177 -3.62 16.32 -11.14
CA LYS A 177 -3.75 16.28 -9.67
C LYS A 177 -2.73 15.34 -9.04
N TYR A 178 -2.61 14.12 -9.55
CA TYR A 178 -1.62 13.18 -9.04
C TYR A 178 -0.19 13.72 -9.24
N ILE A 179 0.13 14.25 -10.41
CA ILE A 179 1.45 14.82 -10.72
C ILE A 179 1.81 15.96 -9.77
N TRP A 180 0.92 16.94 -9.51
CA TRP A 180 1.26 18.08 -8.66
C TRP A 180 1.13 17.78 -7.16
N ALA A 181 0.13 17.02 -6.72
CA ALA A 181 -0.07 16.73 -5.30
C ALA A 181 0.89 15.63 -4.80
N SER A 182 0.95 14.49 -5.48
CA SER A 182 1.83 13.38 -5.09
C SER A 182 3.28 13.63 -5.51
N GLY A 183 3.49 14.34 -6.64
CA GLY A 183 4.81 14.75 -7.12
C GLY A 183 5.42 15.96 -6.41
N LEU A 184 4.64 16.67 -5.58
CA LEU A 184 5.08 17.93 -4.93
C LEU A 184 5.57 18.97 -5.94
N LEU A 185 4.91 19.04 -7.10
CA LEU A 185 5.25 19.95 -8.20
C LEU A 185 4.29 21.14 -8.23
N HIS A 186 4.74 22.25 -8.78
CA HIS A 186 3.88 23.42 -8.97
C HIS A 186 2.94 23.19 -10.17
N PRO A 187 1.61 23.26 -10.00
CA PRO A 187 0.65 23.18 -11.09
C PRO A 187 0.67 24.47 -11.92
N ASN A 188 0.33 24.34 -13.20
CA ASN A 188 0.12 25.46 -14.11
C ASN A 188 -1.27 26.05 -13.81
N ILE A 189 -1.30 27.11 -13.01
CA ILE A 189 -2.52 27.77 -12.55
C ILE A 189 -3.38 28.23 -13.74
N THR A 190 -2.77 28.77 -14.79
CA THR A 190 -3.45 29.20 -16.01
C THR A 190 -4.21 28.03 -16.65
N CYS A 191 -3.57 26.87 -16.72
CA CYS A 191 -4.21 25.65 -17.22
C CYS A 191 -5.40 25.23 -16.34
N MET A 192 -5.24 25.26 -15.01
CA MET A 192 -6.30 24.89 -14.08
C MET A 192 -7.53 25.80 -14.23
N ILE A 193 -7.29 27.11 -14.29
CA ILE A 193 -8.34 28.12 -14.46
C ILE A 193 -9.06 27.91 -15.80
N ASN A 194 -8.33 27.96 -16.90
CA ASN A 194 -8.92 27.94 -18.25
C ASN A 194 -9.55 26.59 -18.59
N GLY A 195 -8.88 25.49 -18.24
CA GLY A 195 -9.27 24.14 -18.62
C GLY A 195 -10.42 23.58 -17.78
N TYR A 196 -10.49 23.97 -16.51
CA TYR A 196 -11.31 23.28 -15.51
C TYR A 196 -12.22 24.20 -14.70
N PHE A 197 -11.69 25.27 -14.09
CA PHE A 197 -12.47 26.07 -13.13
C PHE A 197 -13.43 27.06 -13.78
N GLU A 198 -13.02 27.64 -14.91
CA GLU A 198 -13.77 28.65 -15.67
C GLU A 198 -14.24 28.12 -17.05
N ASN A 199 -14.02 26.84 -17.33
CA ASN A 199 -14.44 26.23 -18.58
C ASN A 199 -15.97 26.08 -18.66
N GLU A 200 -16.63 27.00 -19.35
CA GLU A 200 -18.09 27.06 -19.46
C GLU A 200 -18.74 25.79 -20.04
N LYS A 201 -17.97 24.94 -20.74
CA LYS A 201 -18.44 23.65 -21.28
C LYS A 201 -18.59 22.55 -20.24
N ILE A 202 -18.01 22.73 -19.06
CA ILE A 202 -18.08 21.77 -17.95
C ILE A 202 -19.23 22.17 -17.03
N GLU A 203 -20.04 21.21 -16.59
CA GLU A 203 -21.14 21.48 -15.65
C GLU A 203 -20.67 22.20 -14.37
N PRO A 204 -21.41 23.20 -13.86
CA PRO A 204 -20.97 24.00 -12.70
C PRO A 204 -20.61 23.17 -11.46
N THR A 205 -21.33 22.09 -11.20
CA THR A 205 -21.07 21.18 -10.07
C THR A 205 -19.73 20.44 -10.22
N ILE A 206 -19.37 20.03 -11.44
CA ILE A 206 -18.08 19.39 -11.74
C ILE A 206 -16.95 20.41 -11.61
N ARG A 207 -17.14 21.65 -12.09
CA ARG A 207 -16.13 22.72 -11.92
C ARG A 207 -15.86 23.02 -10.45
N GLU A 208 -16.91 23.04 -9.64
CA GLU A 208 -16.76 23.26 -8.20
C GLU A 208 -16.03 22.08 -7.53
N LYS A 209 -16.31 20.84 -7.94
CA LYS A 209 -15.53 19.66 -7.52
C LYS A 209 -14.04 19.83 -7.84
N TYR A 210 -13.69 20.24 -9.06
CA TYR A 210 -12.29 20.49 -9.43
C TYR A 210 -11.62 21.57 -8.59
N LYS A 211 -12.34 22.66 -8.24
CA LYS A 211 -11.81 23.68 -7.34
C LYS A 211 -11.58 23.14 -5.94
N LEU A 212 -12.49 22.32 -5.42
CA LEU A 212 -12.30 21.68 -4.12
C LEU A 212 -11.14 20.69 -4.14
N GLU A 213 -10.97 19.88 -5.19
CA GLU A 213 -9.80 19.00 -5.28
C GLU A 213 -8.48 19.78 -5.41
N PHE A 214 -8.51 20.92 -6.10
CA PHE A 214 -7.37 21.84 -6.17
C PHE A 214 -7.08 22.57 -4.86
N ALA A 215 -8.07 22.70 -3.97
CA ALA A 215 -7.91 23.37 -2.69
C ALA A 215 -6.84 22.73 -1.79
N PHE A 216 -6.49 21.46 -2.02
CA PHE A 216 -5.35 20.79 -1.38
C PHE A 216 -4.03 21.51 -1.71
N TYR A 217 -3.83 21.89 -2.98
CA TYR A 217 -2.68 22.71 -3.38
C TYR A 217 -2.73 24.08 -2.75
N GLN A 218 -3.91 24.69 -2.77
CA GLN A 218 -4.04 26.11 -2.49
C GLN A 218 -4.00 26.41 -0.99
N TYR A 219 -4.52 25.51 -0.15
CA TYR A 219 -4.70 25.77 1.28
C TYR A 219 -3.98 24.77 2.17
N ILE A 220 -3.86 23.49 1.77
CA ILE A 220 -3.23 22.47 2.64
C ILE A 220 -1.72 22.53 2.52
N LEU A 221 -1.13 22.29 1.34
CA LEU A 221 0.33 22.26 1.20
C LEU A 221 1.05 23.55 1.66
N PRO A 222 0.53 24.77 1.38
CA PRO A 222 1.14 26.01 1.84
C PRO A 222 0.86 26.34 3.32
N GLY A 223 -0.03 25.57 3.98
CA GLY A 223 -0.38 25.77 5.39
C GLY A 223 -1.42 26.86 5.66
N HIS A 224 -2.21 27.29 4.68
CA HIS A 224 -3.32 28.25 4.87
C HIS A 224 -4.58 27.62 5.50
N ILE A 225 -4.38 26.78 6.53
CA ILE A 225 -5.45 26.00 7.19
C ILE A 225 -6.51 26.91 7.83
N ASN A 226 -6.10 28.08 8.34
CA ASN A 226 -6.99 29.06 8.96
C ASN A 226 -8.01 29.70 7.97
N GLU A 227 -7.76 29.60 6.66
CA GLU A 227 -8.66 30.15 5.63
C GLU A 227 -9.79 29.18 5.25
N ILE A 228 -9.62 27.88 5.52
CA ILE A 228 -10.56 26.82 5.12
C ILE A 228 -12.01 27.14 5.49
N PRO A 229 -12.35 27.54 6.74
CA PRO A 229 -13.75 27.78 7.11
C PRO A 229 -14.42 28.91 6.34
N LYS A 230 -13.65 29.85 5.78
CA LYS A 230 -14.16 31.00 5.03
C LYS A 230 -14.15 30.78 3.52
N LYS A 231 -13.25 29.92 3.02
CA LYS A 231 -12.96 29.76 1.59
C LYS A 231 -13.47 28.45 1.00
N ILE A 232 -13.71 27.45 1.82
CA ILE A 232 -14.09 26.10 1.39
C ILE A 232 -15.47 25.78 1.98
N SER A 233 -16.44 25.45 1.11
CA SER A 233 -17.75 24.97 1.55
C SER A 233 -17.69 23.51 2.01
N THR A 234 -18.57 23.12 2.94
CA THR A 234 -18.78 21.72 3.36
C THR A 234 -19.91 21.02 2.59
N ASP A 235 -20.48 21.65 1.56
CA ASP A 235 -21.62 21.09 0.81
C ASP A 235 -21.26 19.83 0.02
N MET A 236 -19.97 19.64 -0.29
CA MET A 236 -19.46 18.47 -0.99
C MET A 236 -18.46 17.70 -0.11
N PRO A 237 -18.33 16.37 -0.33
CA PRO A 237 -17.43 15.53 0.47
C PRO A 237 -15.98 16.02 0.49
N GLU A 238 -15.49 16.58 -0.61
CA GLU A 238 -14.15 17.14 -0.73
C GLU A 238 -13.92 18.28 0.26
N GLY A 239 -14.91 19.13 0.43
CA GLY A 239 -14.90 20.22 1.39
C GLY A 239 -14.83 19.75 2.84
N MET A 240 -15.55 18.66 3.16
CA MET A 240 -15.66 18.13 4.51
C MET A 240 -14.32 17.68 5.08
N TYR A 241 -13.47 16.99 4.29
CA TYR A 241 -12.18 16.55 4.81
C TYR A 241 -11.19 17.72 5.04
N TYR A 242 -11.30 18.84 4.31
CA TYR A 242 -10.50 20.03 4.62
C TYR A 242 -10.93 20.66 5.95
N HIS A 243 -12.23 20.73 6.21
CA HIS A 243 -12.73 21.17 7.50
C HIS A 243 -12.33 20.21 8.62
N ALA A 244 -12.27 18.91 8.34
CA ALA A 244 -11.77 17.92 9.29
C ALA A 244 -10.33 18.22 9.70
N ILE A 245 -9.44 18.52 8.74
CA ILE A 245 -8.06 18.93 9.00
C ILE A 245 -8.02 20.20 9.87
N TYR A 246 -8.79 21.23 9.51
CA TYR A 246 -8.86 22.46 10.31
C TYR A 246 -9.28 22.18 11.77
N HIS A 247 -10.31 21.34 11.98
CA HIS A 247 -10.74 20.96 13.32
C HIS A 247 -9.69 20.13 14.07
N GLN A 248 -8.97 19.25 13.36
CA GLN A 248 -7.90 18.44 13.92
C GLN A 248 -6.74 19.30 14.45
N TYR A 249 -6.27 20.29 13.69
CA TYR A 249 -5.22 21.22 14.15
C TYR A 249 -5.67 22.08 15.35
N ARG A 250 -6.97 22.29 15.52
CA ARG A 250 -7.54 22.96 16.70
C ARG A 250 -7.73 22.06 17.91
N GLY A 251 -7.48 20.76 17.78
CA GLY A 251 -7.72 19.76 18.82
C GLY A 251 -9.17 19.33 18.97
N ASP A 252 -10.07 19.73 18.07
CA ASP A 252 -11.48 19.32 18.04
C ASP A 252 -11.64 17.97 17.34
N LEU A 253 -11.12 16.92 17.98
CA LEU A 253 -11.00 15.58 17.40
C LEU A 253 -12.35 14.95 17.05
N SER A 254 -13.37 15.14 17.89
CA SER A 254 -14.69 14.58 17.66
C SER A 254 -15.31 15.13 16.37
N LYS A 255 -15.23 16.44 16.17
CA LYS A 255 -15.73 17.08 14.95
C LYS A 255 -14.88 16.72 13.73
N ALA A 256 -13.56 16.62 13.90
CA ALA A 256 -12.68 16.18 12.82
C ALA A 256 -13.04 14.77 12.32
N LEU A 257 -13.21 13.80 13.23
CA LEU A 257 -13.56 12.42 12.88
C LEU A 257 -14.96 12.29 12.27
N ASP A 258 -15.94 13.06 12.74
CA ASP A 258 -17.26 13.12 12.13
C ASP A 258 -17.19 13.62 10.67
N LEU A 259 -16.47 14.72 10.43
CA LEU A 259 -16.27 15.26 9.08
C LEU A 259 -15.50 14.32 8.16
N TYR A 260 -14.43 13.66 8.64
CA TYR A 260 -13.74 12.63 7.87
C TYR A 260 -14.68 11.48 7.50
N SER A 261 -15.50 11.02 8.44
CA SER A 261 -16.44 9.91 8.22
C SER A 261 -17.54 10.29 7.22
N GLN A 262 -18.09 11.50 7.32
CA GLN A 262 -19.08 12.03 6.38
C GLN A 262 -18.50 12.19 4.99
N SER A 263 -17.27 12.70 4.88
CA SER A 263 -16.54 12.82 3.62
C SER A 263 -16.36 11.47 2.92
N LEU A 264 -15.78 10.48 3.61
CA LEU A 264 -15.57 9.13 3.06
C LEU A 264 -16.88 8.47 2.64
N LYS A 265 -17.94 8.63 3.45
CA LYS A 265 -19.28 8.13 3.13
C LYS A 265 -19.84 8.81 1.88
N GLY A 266 -19.69 10.13 1.75
CA GLY A 266 -20.15 10.89 0.58
C GLY A 266 -19.39 10.55 -0.70
N MET A 267 -18.11 10.22 -0.59
CA MET A 267 -17.27 9.74 -1.70
C MET A 267 -17.50 8.26 -2.05
N ASN A 268 -18.21 7.53 -1.19
CA ASN A 268 -18.35 6.07 -1.30
C ASN A 268 -17.00 5.33 -1.33
N THR A 269 -16.03 5.82 -0.55
CA THR A 269 -14.71 5.20 -0.40
C THR A 269 -14.42 4.91 1.07
N LYS A 270 -13.40 4.07 1.33
CA LYS A 270 -12.92 3.80 2.70
C LYS A 270 -11.69 4.62 3.06
N THR A 271 -11.05 5.23 2.07
CA THR A 271 -9.75 5.90 2.13
C THR A 271 -9.73 7.05 1.14
N PHE A 272 -8.83 7.99 1.35
CA PHE A 272 -8.58 9.09 0.41
C PHE A 272 -7.57 8.67 -0.66
N ASP A 273 -7.59 9.33 -1.81
CA ASP A 273 -6.65 9.18 -2.92
C ASP A 273 -5.36 10.01 -2.72
N ASN A 274 -5.12 10.48 -1.50
CA ASN A 274 -3.98 11.31 -1.14
C ASN A 274 -3.32 10.78 0.15
N ALA A 275 -1.99 10.61 0.10
CA ALA A 275 -1.24 10.01 1.19
C ALA A 275 -1.24 10.86 2.48
N LEU A 276 -1.23 12.19 2.36
CA LEU A 276 -1.28 13.10 3.51
C LEU A 276 -2.65 13.07 4.18
N LEU A 277 -3.74 13.05 3.39
CA LEU A 277 -5.09 12.92 3.93
C LEU A 277 -5.28 11.61 4.71
N ASN A 278 -4.79 10.49 4.17
CA ASN A 278 -4.82 9.19 4.86
C ASN A 278 -3.99 9.21 6.14
N LEU A 279 -2.83 9.87 6.13
CA LEU A 279 -2.01 10.03 7.33
C LEU A 279 -2.71 10.87 8.40
N PHE A 280 -3.25 12.03 8.06
CA PHE A 280 -3.94 12.92 9.01
C PHE A 280 -5.18 12.25 9.62
N TYR A 281 -5.98 11.56 8.80
CA TYR A 281 -7.10 10.77 9.30
C TYR A 281 -6.64 9.66 10.26
N THR A 282 -5.52 9.00 9.95
CA THR A 282 -4.92 7.98 10.84
C THR A 282 -4.46 8.59 12.17
N ILE A 283 -3.82 9.76 12.15
CA ILE A 283 -3.43 10.49 13.37
C ILE A 283 -4.67 10.86 14.19
N ALA A 284 -5.77 11.30 13.56
CA ALA A 284 -7.01 11.61 14.27
C ALA A 284 -7.59 10.37 14.98
N LEU A 285 -7.64 9.23 14.30
CA LEU A 285 -8.10 7.95 14.88
C LEU A 285 -7.20 7.50 16.05
N LEU A 286 -5.89 7.71 15.94
CA LEU A 286 -4.94 7.39 17.01
C LEU A 286 -5.15 8.28 18.23
N ASN A 287 -5.34 9.58 18.03
CA ASN A 287 -5.56 10.54 19.11
C ASN A 287 -6.90 10.34 19.83
N ASP A 288 -7.93 9.87 19.12
CA ASP A 288 -9.23 9.53 19.72
C ASP A 288 -9.16 8.28 20.61
N SER A 289 -8.34 7.28 20.25
CA SER A 289 -8.03 6.11 21.08
C SER A 289 -9.21 5.24 21.54
N THR A 290 -10.42 5.46 21.01
CA THR A 290 -11.61 4.64 21.28
C THR A 290 -11.50 3.24 20.68
N ILE A 291 -12.32 2.30 21.16
CA ILE A 291 -12.37 0.92 20.65
C ILE A 291 -12.79 0.94 19.16
N GLU A 292 -13.73 1.81 18.80
CA GLU A 292 -14.21 2.02 17.44
C GLU A 292 -13.10 2.53 16.52
N SER A 293 -12.31 3.51 16.97
CA SER A 293 -11.17 4.04 16.22
C SER A 293 -10.08 2.98 16.02
N LYS A 294 -9.74 2.22 17.08
CA LYS A 294 -8.79 1.08 16.97
C LYS A 294 -9.28 0.00 16.02
N LYS A 295 -10.58 -0.34 16.06
CA LYS A 295 -11.21 -1.29 15.13
C LYS A 295 -11.15 -0.78 13.69
N THR A 296 -11.38 0.51 13.48
CA THR A 296 -11.30 1.14 12.16
C THR A 296 -9.88 1.05 11.60
N LEU A 297 -8.85 1.39 12.40
CA LEU A 297 -7.45 1.24 12.02
C LEU A 297 -7.10 -0.21 11.63
N ARG A 298 -7.50 -1.20 12.44
CA ARG A 298 -7.27 -2.62 12.12
C ARG A 298 -7.95 -3.02 10.79
N ASN A 299 -9.19 -2.60 10.56
CA ASN A 299 -9.93 -2.93 9.33
C ASN A 299 -9.33 -2.30 8.06
N LEU A 300 -8.69 -1.14 8.20
CA LEU A 300 -8.02 -0.45 7.10
C LEU A 300 -6.66 -1.07 6.79
N PHE A 301 -5.86 -1.40 7.82
CA PHE A 301 -4.42 -1.63 7.65
C PHE A 301 -3.95 -3.07 7.84
N MET A 302 -4.78 -3.98 8.37
CA MET A 302 -4.46 -5.42 8.49
C MET A 302 -4.76 -6.18 7.19
N ARG A 303 -4.18 -5.75 6.07
CA ARG A 303 -4.31 -6.37 4.74
C ARG A 303 -2.93 -6.52 4.11
N ASP A 304 -2.74 -7.59 3.34
CA ASP A 304 -1.46 -7.90 2.70
C ASP A 304 -1.09 -6.94 1.56
N TYR A 305 -2.08 -6.31 0.92
CA TYR A 305 -1.87 -5.39 -0.18
C TYR A 305 -2.68 -4.10 0.02
N LEU A 306 -1.99 -2.96 -0.04
CA LEU A 306 -2.58 -1.63 0.01
C LEU A 306 -2.01 -0.75 -1.12
N PRO A 307 -2.76 0.25 -1.61
CA PRO A 307 -2.25 1.29 -2.49
C PRO A 307 -1.05 2.03 -1.89
N SER A 308 -0.18 2.57 -2.74
CA SER A 308 1.05 3.25 -2.32
C SER A 308 0.79 4.44 -1.37
N GLU A 309 -0.33 5.12 -1.59
CA GLU A 309 -0.80 6.28 -0.82
C GLU A 309 -1.18 5.91 0.61
N MET A 310 -1.46 4.64 0.88
CA MET A 310 -1.78 4.15 2.22
C MET A 310 -0.55 3.69 2.99
N MET A 311 0.60 3.48 2.34
CA MET A 311 1.79 2.91 2.98
C MET A 311 2.30 3.73 4.17
N PRO A 312 2.37 5.09 4.13
CA PRO A 312 2.75 5.86 5.30
C PRO A 312 1.76 5.66 6.46
N ALA A 313 0.46 5.76 6.18
CA ALA A 313 -0.59 5.58 7.17
C ALA A 313 -0.60 4.15 7.77
N GLN A 314 -0.35 3.13 6.95
CA GLN A 314 -0.21 1.74 7.41
C GLN A 314 0.97 1.59 8.36
N LEU A 315 2.13 2.16 8.02
CA LEU A 315 3.32 2.10 8.87
C LEU A 315 3.04 2.72 10.25
N LEU A 316 2.41 3.90 10.28
CA LEU A 316 2.01 4.56 11.52
C LEU A 316 1.01 3.72 12.32
N ALA A 317 -0.03 3.19 11.67
CA ALA A 317 -1.06 2.40 12.33
C ALA A 317 -0.50 1.10 12.92
N LEU A 318 0.34 0.37 12.18
CA LEU A 318 0.98 -0.86 12.68
C LEU A 318 1.89 -0.57 13.87
N TYR A 319 2.65 0.53 13.81
CA TYR A 319 3.47 0.96 14.94
C TYR A 319 2.62 1.25 16.19
N ALA A 320 1.58 2.05 16.03
CA ALA A 320 0.75 2.49 17.15
C ALA A 320 -0.12 1.38 17.73
N LEU A 321 -0.59 0.45 16.90
CA LEU A 321 -1.30 -0.77 17.33
C LEU A 321 -0.37 -1.86 17.86
N ASN A 322 0.95 -1.63 17.83
CA ASN A 322 1.97 -2.60 18.22
C ASN A 322 1.82 -3.94 17.45
N GLU A 323 1.49 -3.86 16.16
CA GLU A 323 1.36 -5.01 15.26
C GLU A 323 2.70 -5.31 14.56
N LYS A 324 2.77 -6.48 13.90
CA LYS A 324 3.94 -6.87 13.10
C LYS A 324 4.11 -5.91 11.91
N MET A 325 5.31 -5.41 11.71
CA MET A 325 5.63 -4.43 10.65
C MET A 325 6.47 -5.01 9.52
N GLU A 326 6.98 -6.23 9.65
CA GLU A 326 7.99 -6.80 8.75
C GLU A 326 7.53 -6.83 7.28
N SER A 327 6.30 -7.30 7.03
CA SER A 327 5.71 -7.35 5.69
C SER A 327 5.58 -5.94 5.06
N ALA A 328 5.10 -4.97 5.85
CA ALA A 328 4.98 -3.58 5.38
C ALA A 328 6.34 -2.95 5.10
N ILE A 329 7.34 -3.23 5.93
CA ILE A 329 8.72 -2.75 5.74
C ILE A 329 9.34 -3.36 4.49
N GLU A 330 9.18 -4.66 4.26
CA GLU A 330 9.67 -5.33 3.03
C GLU A 330 9.02 -4.72 1.78
N HIS A 331 7.72 -4.45 1.81
CA HIS A 331 7.02 -3.81 0.71
C HIS A 331 7.52 -2.39 0.44
N ILE A 332 7.74 -1.60 1.50
CA ILE A 332 8.30 -0.24 1.41
C ILE A 332 9.69 -0.30 0.77
N LEU A 333 10.57 -1.17 1.25
CA LEU A 333 11.94 -1.29 0.74
C LEU A 333 11.99 -1.71 -0.73
N TYR A 334 11.13 -2.66 -1.13
CA TYR A 334 11.09 -3.15 -2.51
C TYR A 334 10.60 -2.10 -3.52
N ASN A 335 9.72 -1.19 -3.09
CA ASN A 335 9.07 -0.23 -3.98
C ASN A 335 9.51 1.23 -3.74
N TYR A 336 10.46 1.48 -2.83
CA TYR A 336 10.80 2.83 -2.37
C TYR A 336 11.07 3.80 -3.54
N ASP A 337 11.90 3.39 -4.50
CA ASP A 337 12.27 4.23 -5.64
C ASP A 337 11.08 4.62 -6.53
N LYS A 338 10.06 3.76 -6.60
CA LYS A 338 8.85 3.95 -7.41
C LYS A 338 7.81 4.83 -6.73
N PHE A 339 7.93 5.08 -5.43
CA PHE A 339 6.98 5.93 -4.72
C PHE A 339 7.10 7.38 -5.15
N SER A 340 5.95 8.07 -5.09
CA SER A 340 5.88 9.50 -5.32
C SER A 340 6.64 10.28 -4.23
N PRO A 341 7.16 11.48 -4.55
CA PRO A 341 7.80 12.38 -3.60
C PRO A 341 7.03 12.55 -2.27
N LEU A 342 5.72 12.78 -2.33
CA LEU A 342 4.89 12.90 -1.11
C LEU A 342 4.95 11.63 -0.26
N VAL A 343 4.77 10.45 -0.86
CA VAL A 343 4.82 9.18 -0.12
C VAL A 343 6.19 8.97 0.52
N LYS A 344 7.29 9.28 -0.19
CA LYS A 344 8.66 9.20 0.34
C LYS A 344 8.84 10.10 1.56
N VAL A 345 8.44 11.37 1.46
CA VAL A 345 8.49 12.35 2.55
C VAL A 345 7.74 11.85 3.78
N LEU A 346 6.53 11.32 3.62
CA LEU A 346 5.73 10.83 4.74
C LEU A 346 6.31 9.56 5.38
N ILE A 347 6.88 8.65 4.59
CA ILE A 347 7.63 7.49 5.12
C ILE A 347 8.86 7.98 5.89
N MET A 348 9.60 8.96 5.38
CA MET A 348 10.75 9.54 6.06
C MET A 348 10.35 10.19 7.38
N LEU A 349 9.27 10.97 7.40
CA LEU A 349 8.71 11.59 8.60
C LEU A 349 8.40 10.55 9.68
N ILE A 350 7.57 9.55 9.37
CA ILE A 350 7.16 8.52 10.33
C ILE A 350 8.37 7.72 10.81
N THR A 351 9.26 7.35 9.88
CA THR A 351 10.45 6.57 10.22
C THR A 351 11.39 7.34 11.13
N HIS A 352 11.55 8.64 10.90
CA HIS A 352 12.43 9.48 11.71
C HIS A 352 11.81 9.77 13.09
N HIS A 353 10.57 10.24 13.09
CA HIS A 353 9.82 10.62 14.28
C HIS A 353 9.74 9.50 15.30
N TYR A 354 9.42 8.29 14.83
CA TYR A 354 9.26 7.11 15.71
C TYR A 354 10.54 6.28 15.90
N GLN A 355 11.69 6.80 15.45
CA GLN A 355 13.02 6.18 15.55
C GLN A 355 13.10 4.76 14.95
N LEU A 356 12.42 4.56 13.81
CA LEU A 356 12.32 3.28 13.11
C LEU A 356 13.46 3.03 12.11
N GLN A 357 14.45 3.94 11.99
CA GLN A 357 15.51 3.85 10.98
C GLN A 357 16.28 2.53 11.06
N LYS A 358 16.55 2.03 12.28
CA LYS A 358 17.24 0.74 12.49
C LYS A 358 16.43 -0.47 12.00
N LYS A 359 15.11 -0.41 12.10
CA LYS A 359 14.21 -1.48 11.64
C LYS A 359 14.04 -1.42 10.13
N ILE A 360 13.90 -0.21 9.59
CA ILE A 360 13.52 0.01 8.19
C ILE A 360 14.74 0.04 7.25
N LYS A 361 15.99 0.20 7.75
CA LYS A 361 17.23 0.21 6.94
C LYS A 361 17.21 1.17 5.74
N LEU A 362 16.34 2.19 5.76
CA LEU A 362 16.36 3.30 4.81
C LEU A 362 17.41 4.31 5.25
N ASN A 363 18.28 4.73 4.32
CA ASN A 363 19.27 5.77 4.56
C ASN A 363 18.62 7.15 4.39
N ILE A 364 17.94 7.63 5.44
CA ILE A 364 17.23 8.91 5.43
C ILE A 364 18.21 10.03 5.77
N SER A 365 18.42 10.97 4.84
CA SER A 365 19.30 12.13 5.03
C SER A 365 18.53 13.47 5.12
N ASN A 366 19.14 14.46 5.77
CA ASN A 366 18.61 15.82 5.82
C ASN A 366 18.62 16.50 4.44
N ASP A 367 19.58 16.16 3.58
CA ASP A 367 19.69 16.75 2.24
C ASP A 367 18.55 16.24 1.33
N GLU A 368 18.19 14.96 1.46
CA GLU A 368 17.11 14.35 0.70
C GLU A 368 15.75 14.95 1.04
N ILE A 369 15.46 15.21 2.33
CA ILE A 369 14.20 15.85 2.71
C ILE A 369 14.12 17.28 2.15
N GLN A 370 15.22 18.04 2.15
CA GLN A 370 15.27 19.38 1.58
C GLN A 370 15.01 19.38 0.08
N GLN A 371 15.58 18.42 -0.66
CA GLN A 371 15.32 18.29 -2.10
C GLN A 371 13.83 18.12 -2.43
N PHE A 372 13.04 17.53 -1.53
CA PHE A 372 11.61 17.33 -1.73
C PHE A 372 10.75 18.51 -1.27
N ILE A 373 11.04 19.15 -0.13
CA ILE A 373 10.06 20.04 0.53
C ILE A 373 10.54 21.46 0.81
N ASP A 374 11.70 21.90 0.33
CA ASP A 374 12.20 23.28 0.62
C ASP A 374 11.46 24.38 -0.17
N ALA A 375 10.58 24.02 -1.11
CA ALA A 375 9.76 25.00 -1.84
C ALA A 375 8.72 25.69 -0.94
N ASP A 376 8.50 27.00 -1.15
CA ASP A 376 7.65 27.85 -0.30
C ASP A 376 6.18 27.38 -0.22
N HIS A 377 5.65 26.76 -1.28
CA HIS A 377 4.30 26.23 -1.32
C HIS A 377 4.09 24.93 -0.53
N LEU A 378 5.14 24.40 0.12
CA LEU A 378 5.13 23.14 0.88
C LEU A 378 5.32 23.35 2.39
N LYS A 379 5.09 24.57 2.89
CA LYS A 379 5.24 24.96 4.30
C LYS A 379 4.57 24.03 5.30
N LEU A 380 3.43 23.43 4.97
CA LEU A 380 2.80 22.47 5.88
C LEU A 380 3.64 21.22 6.09
N LEU A 381 4.25 20.68 5.03
CA LEU A 381 5.16 19.54 5.15
C LEU A 381 6.44 19.93 5.90
N GLN A 382 6.95 21.15 5.69
CA GLN A 382 8.08 21.68 6.46
C GLN A 382 7.74 21.78 7.95
N LEU A 383 6.52 22.21 8.30
CA LEU A 383 6.02 22.26 9.68
C LEU A 383 5.97 20.84 10.26
N GLU A 384 5.35 19.88 9.58
CA GLU A 384 5.26 18.49 10.07
C GLU A 384 6.65 17.86 10.27
N CYS A 385 7.65 18.23 9.45
CA CYS A 385 9.04 17.78 9.60
C CYS A 385 9.87 18.60 10.60
N SER A 386 9.33 19.67 11.18
CA SER A 386 10.10 20.63 11.99
C SER A 386 10.56 20.11 13.35
N LEU A 387 10.03 18.99 13.82
CA LEU A 387 10.48 18.34 15.07
C LEU A 387 11.63 17.35 14.84
N ASP A 388 11.78 16.84 13.62
CA ASP A 388 12.54 15.63 13.34
C ASP A 388 13.76 15.89 12.45
N PHE A 389 13.73 16.92 11.61
CA PHE A 389 14.76 17.17 10.61
C PHE A 389 15.51 18.49 10.87
N SER A 390 16.83 18.41 10.98
CA SER A 390 17.69 19.55 11.34
C SER A 390 17.47 20.83 10.50
N PRO A 391 17.24 20.75 9.18
CA PRO A 391 16.91 21.91 8.35
C PRO A 391 15.68 22.71 8.81
N TYR A 392 14.70 22.04 9.40
CA TYR A 392 13.39 22.61 9.75
C TYR A 392 13.26 22.88 11.25
N ILE A 393 14.04 22.20 12.11
CA ILE A 393 14.10 22.48 13.55
C ILE A 393 14.41 23.97 13.82
N GLY A 394 15.39 24.55 13.10
CA GLY A 394 15.73 25.97 13.24
C GLY A 394 14.67 26.94 12.72
N LYS A 395 13.71 26.47 11.92
CA LYS A 395 12.61 27.25 11.32
C LYS A 395 11.26 27.02 12.01
N ALA A 396 11.20 26.13 13.00
CA ALA A 396 9.95 25.65 13.61
C ALA A 396 9.08 26.80 14.14
N ASP A 397 9.65 27.71 14.93
CA ASP A 397 8.90 28.84 15.51
C ASP A 397 8.31 29.77 14.43
N CYS A 398 9.07 30.03 13.36
CA CYS A 398 8.59 30.83 12.22
C CYS A 398 7.43 30.14 11.50
N LEU A 399 7.55 28.83 11.23
CA LEU A 399 6.50 28.04 10.59
C LEU A 399 5.22 27.99 11.44
N ILE A 400 5.36 27.81 12.76
CA ILE A 400 4.24 27.81 13.70
C ILE A 400 3.56 29.18 13.73
N GLN A 401 4.32 30.28 13.74
CA GLN A 401 3.78 31.64 13.72
C GLN A 401 3.06 31.94 12.40
N GLU A 402 3.60 31.50 11.27
CA GLU A 402 3.03 31.75 9.95
C GLU A 402 1.75 30.94 9.71
N ILE A 403 1.75 29.65 10.03
CA ILE A 403 0.61 28.76 9.84
C ILE A 403 -0.44 28.96 10.94
N GLY A 404 0.00 29.34 12.14
CA GLY A 404 -0.84 29.55 13.33
C GLY A 404 -1.13 28.28 14.12
N PHE A 405 -0.46 27.17 13.81
CA PHE A 405 -0.64 25.87 14.48
C PHE A 405 0.70 25.15 14.68
N PRO A 406 0.83 24.35 15.75
CA PRO A 406 1.93 23.40 15.88
C PRO A 406 1.77 22.20 14.91
N PRO A 407 2.84 21.42 14.68
CA PRO A 407 2.75 20.15 13.96
C PRO A 407 1.72 19.19 14.58
N LEU A 408 1.06 18.35 13.77
CA LEU A 408 0.06 17.40 14.28
C LEU A 408 0.66 16.26 15.09
N LEU A 409 1.85 15.79 14.73
CA LEU A 409 2.57 14.81 15.53
C LEU A 409 3.17 15.49 16.77
N PRO A 410 2.79 15.08 18.00
CA PRO A 410 3.41 15.63 19.20
C PRO A 410 4.89 15.20 19.29
N PRO A 411 5.74 15.91 20.05
CA PRO A 411 7.13 15.50 20.26
C PRO A 411 7.24 14.03 20.68
N PHE A 412 8.09 13.27 19.98
CA PHE A 412 8.20 11.83 20.21
C PHE A 412 8.59 11.51 21.66
N GLN A 413 7.71 10.80 22.37
CA GLN A 413 7.99 10.25 23.68
C GLN A 413 8.37 8.77 23.54
N LYS A 414 9.62 8.45 23.84
CA LYS A 414 10.12 7.08 23.79
C LYS A 414 9.47 6.23 24.87
N MET A 415 8.44 5.48 24.49
CA MET A 415 7.83 4.44 25.32
C MET A 415 8.59 3.13 25.13
N ASN A 416 9.00 2.49 26.23
CA ASN A 416 9.76 1.24 26.19
C ASN A 416 8.92 0.10 25.60
N GLU A 417 9.57 -0.89 24.98
CA GLU A 417 8.83 -2.00 24.35
C GLU A 417 7.95 -2.77 25.35
N TRP A 418 8.35 -2.86 26.62
CA TRP A 418 7.55 -3.49 27.68
C TRP A 418 6.26 -2.74 28.02
N GLU A 419 6.28 -1.41 28.03
CA GLU A 419 5.08 -0.59 28.25
C GLU A 419 4.08 -0.78 27.10
N ARG A 420 4.58 -0.88 25.85
CA ARG A 420 3.76 -1.14 24.65
C ARG A 420 3.13 -2.53 24.67
N VAL A 421 3.89 -3.54 25.07
CA VAL A 421 3.39 -4.92 25.17
C VAL A 421 2.32 -5.02 26.24
N LEU A 422 2.49 -4.39 27.41
CA LEU A 422 1.47 -4.38 28.46
C LEU A 422 0.20 -3.64 28.04
N ALA A 423 0.32 -2.49 27.38
CA ALA A 423 -0.83 -1.76 26.84
C ALA A 423 -1.62 -2.61 25.82
N LEU A 424 -0.92 -3.29 24.90
CA LEU A 424 -1.55 -4.18 23.92
C LEU A 424 -2.25 -5.38 24.58
N LEU A 425 -1.65 -5.96 25.62
CA LEU A 425 -2.23 -7.09 26.37
C LEU A 425 -3.50 -6.67 27.11
N LEU A 426 -3.50 -5.51 27.77
CA LEU A 426 -4.68 -4.96 28.43
C LEU A 426 -5.83 -4.74 27.43
N ASP A 427 -5.54 -4.17 26.26
CA ASP A 427 -6.54 -3.95 25.21
C ASP A 427 -7.14 -5.27 24.72
N LYS A 428 -6.29 -6.26 24.38
CA LYS A 428 -6.79 -7.55 23.90
C LYS A 428 -7.56 -8.32 24.97
N SER A 429 -7.13 -8.24 26.24
CA SER A 429 -7.79 -8.97 27.34
C SER A 429 -9.25 -8.62 27.54
N LYS A 430 -9.67 -7.43 27.11
CA LYS A 430 -11.04 -6.92 27.18
C LYS A 430 -11.92 -7.40 26.01
N GLU A 431 -11.35 -7.98 24.96
CA GLU A 431 -12.08 -8.46 23.77
C GLU A 431 -12.41 -9.98 23.88
N LEU A 432 -13.63 -10.28 24.36
CA LEU A 432 -14.47 -11.50 24.18
C LEU A 432 -14.18 -12.82 24.96
N SER A 433 -15.25 -13.31 25.62
CA SER A 433 -15.44 -14.63 26.23
C SER A 433 -16.27 -15.59 25.35
N PRO A 434 -15.86 -16.87 25.12
CA PRO A 434 -16.63 -17.86 24.36
C PRO A 434 -17.29 -18.96 25.22
N LYS A 435 -18.41 -19.52 24.73
CA LYS A 435 -19.11 -20.70 25.25
C LYS A 435 -18.90 -21.90 24.32
N ASN A 436 -18.49 -23.05 24.86
CA ASN A 436 -18.55 -24.36 24.20
C ASN A 436 -19.58 -25.27 24.88
N LYS A 437 -20.16 -26.20 24.12
CA LYS A 437 -21.00 -27.31 24.61
C LYS A 437 -20.44 -28.63 24.06
N GLU A 438 -20.29 -29.61 24.94
CA GLU A 438 -20.00 -31.01 24.60
C GLU A 438 -21.28 -31.85 24.53
N LYS A 439 -21.21 -32.98 23.82
CA LYS A 439 -22.16 -34.10 23.91
C LYS A 439 -21.42 -35.45 23.85
N LYS A 440 -22.08 -36.46 24.43
CA LYS A 440 -21.62 -37.82 24.78
C LYS A 440 -21.97 -38.87 23.70
N GLU A 441 -21.11 -39.88 23.61
CA GLU A 441 -21.19 -41.09 22.77
C GLU A 441 -22.12 -42.21 23.30
N SER A 442 -22.47 -43.15 22.42
CA SER A 442 -23.12 -44.45 22.71
C SER A 442 -22.46 -45.68 22.02
N SER A 443 -22.65 -46.82 22.69
CA SER A 443 -22.19 -48.23 22.62
C SER A 443 -21.92 -49.00 21.30
N GLU A 444 -21.24 -50.13 21.55
CA GLU A 444 -20.35 -51.00 20.76
C GLU A 444 -20.92 -51.85 19.61
N SER A 445 -20.06 -52.09 18.61
CA SER A 445 -20.17 -53.15 17.60
C SER A 445 -19.01 -54.16 17.78
N GLN A 446 -19.17 -55.40 17.28
CA GLN A 446 -18.19 -56.51 17.42
C GLN A 446 -16.96 -56.39 16.48
N SER A 447 -16.63 -55.18 16.08
CA SER A 447 -15.46 -54.79 15.32
C SER A 447 -15.14 -53.34 15.69
N ARG A 448 -13.87 -53.03 15.92
CA ARG A 448 -13.46 -51.70 16.38
C ARG A 448 -12.39 -51.11 15.47
N ILE A 449 -12.38 -49.79 15.36
CA ILE A 449 -11.31 -49.06 14.72
C ILE A 449 -10.30 -48.65 15.79
N ILE A 450 -9.03 -48.98 15.56
CA ILE A 450 -7.90 -48.50 16.37
C ILE A 450 -7.04 -47.56 15.53
N TYR A 451 -6.26 -46.73 16.19
CA TYR A 451 -5.36 -45.79 15.53
C TYR A 451 -3.92 -46.10 15.87
N ARG A 452 -3.06 -46.18 14.86
CA ARG A 452 -1.61 -46.22 15.05
C ARG A 452 -1.00 -44.88 14.74
N ILE A 453 -0.12 -44.42 15.63
CA ILE A 453 0.56 -43.14 15.50
C ILE A 453 2.07 -43.38 15.44
N ASP A 454 2.72 -42.82 14.42
CA ASP A 454 4.17 -42.88 14.26
C ASP A 454 4.91 -41.78 15.06
N ARG A 455 6.25 -41.80 15.03
CA ARG A 455 7.13 -40.78 15.63
C ARG A 455 6.89 -39.36 15.13
N HIS A 456 6.35 -39.20 13.93
CA HIS A 456 6.02 -37.90 13.32
C HIS A 456 4.57 -37.46 13.56
N ASN A 457 3.83 -38.23 14.38
CA ASN A 457 2.42 -38.04 14.68
C ASN A 457 1.48 -38.26 13.48
N ASN A 458 1.90 -39.00 12.45
CA ASN A 458 0.99 -39.45 11.41
C ASN A 458 0.08 -40.54 11.97
N ILE A 459 -1.20 -40.47 11.61
CA ILE A 459 -2.25 -41.35 12.13
C ILE A 459 -2.69 -42.33 11.04
N ASN A 460 -2.75 -43.61 11.36
CA ASN A 460 -3.25 -44.66 10.47
C ASN A 460 -4.38 -45.46 11.15
N PRO A 461 -5.59 -45.54 10.55
CA PRO A 461 -6.70 -46.31 11.11
C PRO A 461 -6.58 -47.80 10.74
N TYR A 462 -6.89 -48.68 11.69
CA TYR A 462 -6.88 -50.14 11.53
C TYR A 462 -8.18 -50.75 12.03
N LEU A 463 -8.75 -51.67 11.26
CA LEU A 463 -9.93 -52.43 11.64
C LEU A 463 -9.52 -53.70 12.39
N GLN A 464 -9.91 -53.82 13.67
CA GLN A 464 -9.77 -55.05 14.45
C GLN A 464 -11.12 -55.77 14.58
N LYS A 465 -11.07 -57.10 14.53
CA LYS A 465 -12.22 -57.97 14.77
C LYS A 465 -11.92 -58.89 15.95
N SER A 466 -12.93 -59.20 16.75
CA SER A 466 -12.86 -60.19 17.82
C SER A 466 -13.98 -61.20 17.67
N LYS A 467 -13.72 -62.47 18.03
CA LYS A 467 -14.75 -63.51 18.12
C LYS A 467 -15.49 -63.48 19.47
N ASP A 468 -14.78 -63.10 20.53
CA ASP A 468 -15.24 -63.22 21.92
C ASP A 468 -15.21 -61.89 22.69
N GLY A 469 -14.88 -60.78 22.02
CA GLY A 469 -14.70 -59.45 22.62
C GLY A 469 -13.40 -59.27 23.43
N ILE A 470 -12.72 -60.37 23.79
CA ILE A 470 -11.54 -60.39 24.66
C ILE A 470 -10.23 -60.41 23.85
N VAL A 471 -10.14 -61.27 22.83
CA VAL A 471 -8.93 -61.39 21.99
C VAL A 471 -9.17 -60.71 20.65
N TRP A 472 -8.36 -59.69 20.34
CA TRP A 472 -8.48 -58.87 19.12
C TRP A 472 -7.41 -59.24 18.10
N SER A 473 -7.76 -59.24 16.81
CA SER A 473 -6.79 -59.49 15.74
C SER A 473 -5.73 -58.38 15.65
N LYS A 474 -4.61 -58.64 14.95
CA LYS A 474 -3.56 -57.61 14.69
C LYS A 474 -4.07 -56.37 13.92
N GLY A 475 -5.27 -56.45 13.35
CA GLY A 475 -5.94 -55.39 12.61
C GLY A 475 -5.48 -55.28 11.16
N ARG A 476 -6.39 -54.87 10.27
CA ARG A 476 -6.09 -54.56 8.86
C ARG A 476 -6.08 -53.04 8.68
N ILE A 477 -5.07 -52.49 8.03
CA ILE A 477 -5.02 -51.06 7.70
C ILE A 477 -6.23 -50.67 6.84
N ILE A 478 -6.87 -49.56 7.19
CA ILE A 478 -8.00 -48.98 6.45
C ILE A 478 -7.44 -47.87 5.56
N SER A 479 -7.77 -47.90 4.26
CA SER A 479 -7.39 -46.79 3.37
C SER A 479 -8.14 -45.52 3.77
N LEU A 480 -7.49 -44.35 3.72
CA LEU A 480 -8.15 -43.09 4.11
C LEU A 480 -9.33 -42.74 3.20
N THR A 481 -9.33 -43.20 1.95
CA THR A 481 -10.49 -43.08 1.04
C THR A 481 -11.69 -43.86 1.57
N THR A 482 -11.48 -45.12 1.99
CA THR A 482 -12.54 -45.96 2.57
C THR A 482 -13.01 -45.41 3.91
N PHE A 483 -12.08 -44.95 4.74
CA PHE A 483 -12.40 -44.35 6.03
C PHE A 483 -13.23 -43.07 5.85
N GLN A 484 -12.92 -42.22 4.88
CA GLN A 484 -13.69 -41.00 4.61
C GLN A 484 -15.11 -41.26 4.08
N GLN A 485 -15.33 -42.37 3.36
CA GLN A 485 -16.63 -42.75 2.80
C GLN A 485 -17.63 -43.25 3.86
N GLY A 486 -17.17 -43.53 5.09
CA GLY A 486 -17.98 -44.06 6.16
C GLY A 486 -17.99 -45.60 6.19
N MET A 487 -17.91 -46.16 7.39
CA MET A 487 -17.96 -47.60 7.64
C MET A 487 -18.98 -47.88 8.74
N SER A 488 -19.57 -49.08 8.72
CA SER A 488 -20.52 -49.54 9.75
C SER A 488 -19.92 -49.61 11.16
N GLU A 489 -18.60 -49.70 11.25
CA GLU A 489 -17.84 -49.89 12.48
C GLU A 489 -17.43 -48.57 13.15
N MET A 490 -17.79 -47.42 12.56
CA MET A 490 -17.39 -46.10 13.04
C MET A 490 -18.19 -45.65 14.26
N ASN A 491 -17.49 -45.09 15.25
CA ASN A 491 -18.09 -44.29 16.33
C ASN A 491 -18.03 -42.79 16.02
N GLU A 492 -18.50 -41.97 16.97
CA GLU A 492 -18.52 -40.50 16.80
C GLU A 492 -17.10 -39.93 16.62
N THR A 493 -16.12 -40.43 17.35
CA THR A 493 -14.71 -40.06 17.22
C THR A 493 -14.17 -40.38 15.81
N ASP A 494 -14.49 -41.56 15.27
CA ASP A 494 -14.09 -41.98 13.92
C ASP A 494 -14.71 -41.08 12.85
N HIS A 495 -16.00 -40.76 13.00
CA HIS A 495 -16.69 -39.82 12.13
C HIS A 495 -16.07 -38.42 12.18
N ALA A 496 -15.72 -37.91 13.37
CA ALA A 496 -15.07 -36.62 13.51
C ALA A 496 -13.67 -36.58 12.85
N LEU A 497 -12.94 -37.70 12.87
CA LEU A 497 -11.65 -37.84 12.20
C LEU A 497 -11.77 -37.80 10.67
N THR A 498 -12.85 -38.33 10.07
CA THR A 498 -13.04 -38.28 8.59
C THR A 498 -12.99 -36.84 8.04
N LEU A 499 -13.46 -35.86 8.82
CA LEU A 499 -13.46 -34.44 8.47
C LEU A 499 -12.06 -33.81 8.48
N CYS A 500 -11.07 -34.52 9.03
CA CYS A 500 -9.69 -34.05 9.12
C CYS A 500 -8.78 -34.59 8.01
N ILE A 501 -9.32 -35.38 7.06
CA ILE A 501 -8.60 -35.91 5.91
C ILE A 501 -8.51 -34.85 4.81
N LYS A 502 -7.30 -34.59 4.31
CA LYS A 502 -7.06 -33.72 3.15
C LYS A 502 -6.38 -34.48 2.02
N LYS A 503 -6.71 -34.11 0.79
CA LYS A 503 -6.01 -34.55 -0.42
C LYS A 503 -4.81 -33.62 -0.65
N LEU A 504 -3.61 -34.18 -0.79
CA LEU A 504 -2.45 -33.41 -1.23
C LEU A 504 -2.52 -33.26 -2.76
N SER A 505 -2.44 -32.02 -3.25
CA SER A 505 -2.23 -31.71 -4.67
C SER A 505 -0.91 -30.97 -4.82
N ASN A 506 0.17 -31.71 -5.05
CA ASN A 506 1.40 -31.14 -5.59
C ASN A 506 1.67 -31.84 -6.93
N ASP A 507 2.25 -31.08 -7.85
CA ASP A 507 2.27 -31.28 -9.30
C ASP A 507 2.63 -32.66 -9.87
N TRP A 508 1.95 -32.93 -10.99
CA TRP A 508 2.25 -33.73 -12.19
C TRP A 508 2.79 -35.17 -12.17
N GLU A 509 3.36 -35.75 -11.11
CA GLU A 509 3.85 -37.15 -11.21
C GLU A 509 3.67 -38.10 -10.00
N GLU A 510 3.04 -37.69 -8.90
CA GLU A 510 2.69 -38.61 -7.81
C GLU A 510 1.18 -38.78 -7.61
N LYS A 511 0.73 -40.05 -7.56
CA LYS A 511 -0.64 -40.44 -7.17
C LYS A 511 -1.05 -39.67 -5.92
N SER A 512 -2.13 -38.89 -6.00
CA SER A 512 -2.65 -38.07 -4.91
C SER A 512 -2.72 -38.86 -3.59
N ARG A 513 -1.84 -38.55 -2.63
CA ARG A 513 -1.85 -39.16 -1.30
C ARG A 513 -2.84 -38.42 -0.42
N MET A 514 -3.77 -39.15 0.20
CA MET A 514 -4.60 -38.63 1.29
C MET A 514 -3.83 -38.72 2.60
N ARG A 515 -4.02 -37.75 3.49
CA ARG A 515 -3.49 -37.80 4.86
C ARG A 515 -4.41 -37.07 5.83
N PHE A 516 -4.33 -37.43 7.11
CA PHE A 516 -4.78 -36.53 8.18
C PHE A 516 -3.87 -35.31 8.19
N SER A 517 -4.46 -34.11 8.16
CA SER A 517 -3.69 -32.85 8.06
C SER A 517 -3.67 -32.10 9.39
N GLY A 518 -2.46 -31.89 9.89
CA GLY A 518 -2.16 -31.07 11.06
C GLY A 518 -2.60 -31.66 12.40
N ALA A 519 -2.63 -30.81 13.43
CA ALA A 519 -2.87 -31.21 14.82
C ALA A 519 -4.33 -31.56 15.20
N LYS A 520 -5.32 -31.12 14.42
CA LYS A 520 -6.75 -31.36 14.71
C LYS A 520 -7.13 -32.85 14.83
N PRO A 521 -6.65 -33.76 13.95
CA PRO A 521 -6.82 -35.21 14.14
C PRO A 521 -6.35 -35.73 15.51
N ILE A 522 -5.20 -35.25 16.00
CA ILE A 522 -4.64 -35.66 17.30
C ILE A 522 -5.54 -35.18 18.44
N MET A 523 -6.15 -34.00 18.32
CA MET A 523 -7.15 -33.49 19.27
C MET A 523 -8.37 -34.39 19.37
N GLN A 524 -8.87 -34.92 18.24
CA GLN A 524 -10.02 -35.84 18.25
C GLN A 524 -9.73 -37.15 18.99
N LEU A 525 -8.45 -37.55 19.08
CA LEU A 525 -8.01 -38.74 19.79
C LEU A 525 -7.67 -38.51 21.27
N VAL A 526 -7.88 -37.31 21.82
CA VAL A 526 -7.68 -37.04 23.25
C VAL A 526 -8.57 -37.95 24.10
N GLY A 527 -7.97 -38.65 25.05
CA GLY A 527 -8.69 -39.59 25.91
C GLY A 527 -9.18 -40.86 25.21
N TYR A 528 -8.98 -41.00 23.89
CA TYR A 528 -9.42 -42.19 23.16
C TYR A 528 -8.53 -43.40 23.55
N PRO A 529 -9.13 -44.52 24.01
CA PRO A 529 -8.35 -45.61 24.59
C PRO A 529 -7.64 -46.48 23.54
N LEU A 530 -8.04 -46.45 22.27
CA LEU A 530 -7.55 -47.38 21.25
C LEU A 530 -6.51 -46.75 20.31
N VAL A 531 -5.51 -46.10 20.91
CA VAL A 531 -4.38 -45.49 20.19
C VAL A 531 -3.08 -46.22 20.55
N PHE A 532 -2.33 -46.64 19.54
CA PHE A 532 -1.12 -47.46 19.68
C PHE A 532 0.04 -46.90 18.86
N SER A 533 1.27 -47.30 19.17
CA SER A 533 2.45 -46.95 18.38
C SER A 533 2.46 -47.74 17.06
N ASP A 534 2.82 -47.09 15.97
CA ASP A 534 3.00 -47.79 14.69
C ASP A 534 4.27 -48.65 14.71
N GLU A 535 5.31 -48.18 15.40
CA GLU A 535 6.59 -48.88 15.57
C GLU A 535 6.48 -50.09 16.51
N ASN A 536 5.64 -49.99 17.55
CA ASN A 536 5.35 -51.08 18.47
C ASN A 536 3.83 -51.19 18.68
N PRO A 537 3.14 -52.03 17.87
CA PRO A 537 1.67 -52.14 17.88
C PRO A 537 1.03 -52.60 19.21
N GLU A 538 1.80 -53.19 20.12
CA GLU A 538 1.31 -53.61 21.45
C GLU A 538 1.38 -52.46 22.46
N ARG A 539 2.13 -51.39 22.14
CA ARG A 539 2.35 -50.25 23.02
C ARG A 539 1.27 -49.21 22.79
N GLN A 540 0.42 -49.02 23.80
CA GLN A 540 -0.59 -47.97 23.81
C GLN A 540 0.03 -46.57 23.94
N ILE A 541 -0.52 -45.60 23.21
CA ILE A 541 -0.18 -44.18 23.32
C ILE A 541 -1.36 -43.46 23.98
N THR A 542 -1.08 -42.74 25.06
CA THR A 542 -2.06 -41.86 25.69
C THR A 542 -1.93 -40.46 25.12
N ILE A 543 -3.07 -39.85 24.74
CA ILE A 543 -3.13 -38.46 24.31
C ILE A 543 -3.89 -37.67 25.38
N ARG A 544 -3.26 -36.64 25.93
CA ARG A 544 -3.84 -35.78 26.97
C ARG A 544 -3.97 -34.35 26.48
N LYS A 545 -5.12 -33.74 26.77
CA LYS A 545 -5.32 -32.30 26.65
C LYS A 545 -4.73 -31.61 27.88
N GLU A 546 -3.98 -30.54 27.63
CA GLU A 546 -3.56 -29.59 28.66
C GLU A 546 -4.17 -28.23 28.36
N GLU A 547 -4.47 -27.47 29.42
CA GLU A 547 -4.86 -26.07 29.29
C GLU A 547 -3.60 -25.19 29.11
N PRO A 548 -3.71 -24.08 28.38
CA PRO A 548 -2.61 -23.12 28.28
C PRO A 548 -2.35 -22.45 29.64
N GLN A 549 -1.10 -22.47 30.06
CA GLN A 549 -0.63 -21.95 31.34
C GLN A 549 0.40 -20.85 31.12
N ILE A 550 0.37 -19.84 31.98
CA ILE A 550 1.36 -18.77 32.04
C ILE A 550 1.98 -18.80 33.43
N THR A 551 3.31 -18.83 33.48
CA THR A 551 4.08 -18.75 34.73
C THR A 551 4.87 -17.45 34.76
N VAL A 552 4.77 -16.69 35.84
CA VAL A 552 5.49 -15.43 36.04
C VAL A 552 6.42 -15.58 37.23
N ILE A 553 7.72 -15.51 36.96
CA ILE A 553 8.78 -15.73 37.94
C ILE A 553 9.47 -14.40 38.23
N LYS A 554 9.53 -13.99 39.50
CA LYS A 554 10.29 -12.81 39.91
C LYS A 554 11.78 -13.14 39.94
N THR A 555 12.57 -12.34 39.24
CA THR A 555 14.03 -12.44 39.14
C THR A 555 14.68 -11.15 39.66
N THR A 556 16.00 -11.14 39.80
CA THR A 556 16.75 -9.94 40.21
C THR A 556 16.65 -8.79 39.20
N SER A 557 16.42 -9.08 37.92
CA SER A 557 16.33 -8.10 36.84
C SER A 557 14.89 -7.75 36.43
N GLY A 558 13.87 -8.39 37.01
CA GLY A 558 12.47 -8.19 36.65
C GLY A 558 11.63 -9.46 36.69
N PHE A 559 10.62 -9.57 35.82
CA PHE A 559 9.66 -10.68 35.75
C PHE A 559 9.85 -11.48 34.47
N LYS A 560 10.21 -12.75 34.61
CA LYS A 560 10.31 -13.68 33.49
C LYS A 560 8.95 -14.35 33.29
N ILE A 561 8.47 -14.35 32.04
CA ILE A 561 7.22 -15.01 31.67
C ILE A 561 7.55 -16.29 30.92
N GLU A 562 7.00 -17.40 31.40
CA GLU A 562 7.08 -18.71 30.78
C GLU A 562 5.68 -19.23 30.46
N SER A 563 5.58 -20.12 29.48
CA SER A 563 4.32 -20.80 29.17
C SER A 563 4.61 -22.26 28.84
N ASN A 564 3.65 -23.13 29.13
CA ASN A 564 3.70 -24.52 28.65
C ASN A 564 3.48 -24.62 27.12
N VAL A 565 3.17 -23.49 26.47
CA VAL A 565 3.02 -23.37 25.02
C VAL A 565 4.32 -22.94 24.36
N ASP A 566 4.93 -23.85 23.61
CA ASP A 566 6.07 -23.60 22.72
C ASP A 566 5.59 -22.94 21.42
N THR A 567 5.81 -21.63 21.29
CA THR A 567 5.31 -20.82 20.16
C THR A 567 5.82 -21.28 18.80
N ASN A 568 6.97 -21.94 18.75
CA ASN A 568 7.57 -22.44 17.51
C ASN A 568 6.88 -23.72 17.01
N LYS A 569 6.05 -24.35 17.85
CA LYS A 569 5.34 -25.61 17.56
C LYS A 569 3.83 -25.42 17.44
N ILE A 570 3.35 -24.18 17.36
CA ILE A 570 1.94 -23.88 17.12
C ILE A 570 1.60 -24.15 15.65
N GLU A 571 0.70 -25.09 15.42
CA GLU A 571 0.13 -25.39 14.10
C GLU A 571 -1.36 -25.04 14.11
N GLY A 572 -1.73 -23.96 13.41
CA GLY A 572 -3.06 -23.39 13.53
C GLY A 572 -3.33 -22.97 14.98
N ASN A 573 -4.40 -23.50 15.57
CA ASN A 573 -4.79 -23.19 16.96
C ASN A 573 -4.37 -24.27 17.96
N TYR A 574 -3.41 -25.12 17.60
CA TYR A 574 -3.00 -26.25 18.43
C TYR A 574 -1.48 -26.26 18.62
N MET A 575 -1.02 -26.74 19.77
CA MET A 575 0.37 -27.13 19.98
C MET A 575 0.42 -28.60 20.36
N VAL A 576 1.17 -29.40 19.62
CA VAL A 576 1.36 -30.83 19.89
C VAL A 576 2.78 -31.06 20.39
N LYS A 577 2.91 -31.72 21.55
CA LYS A 577 4.20 -32.06 22.15
C LYS A 577 4.20 -33.53 22.57
N ARG A 578 5.07 -34.33 21.96
CA ARG A 578 5.34 -35.70 22.42
C ARG A 578 6.30 -35.63 23.61
N GLU A 579 5.78 -35.85 24.81
CA GLU A 579 6.56 -35.77 26.05
C GLU A 579 7.33 -37.07 26.33
N LYS A 580 6.72 -38.21 26.00
CA LYS A 580 7.33 -39.55 26.09
C LYS A 580 6.90 -40.38 24.88
N GLU A 581 7.56 -41.52 24.65
CA GLU A 581 7.17 -42.44 23.56
C GLU A 581 5.68 -42.83 23.61
N THR A 582 5.12 -42.95 24.82
CA THR A 582 3.73 -43.35 25.07
C THR A 582 2.80 -42.18 25.44
N LEU A 583 3.28 -40.93 25.44
CA LEU A 583 2.49 -39.78 25.89
C LEU A 583 2.63 -38.59 24.94
N ILE A 584 1.50 -38.23 24.33
CA ILE A 584 1.35 -37.00 23.53
C ILE A 584 0.49 -36.03 24.33
N LYS A 585 0.97 -34.80 24.47
CA LYS A 585 0.21 -33.68 25.01
C LYS A 585 -0.21 -32.78 23.88
N ILE A 586 -1.45 -32.30 23.95
CA ILE A 586 -1.97 -31.32 23.00
C ILE A 586 -2.63 -30.18 23.75
N ILE A 587 -2.32 -28.95 23.35
CA ILE A 587 -2.95 -27.73 23.86
C ILE A 587 -3.79 -27.14 22.73
N GLU A 588 -5.07 -26.90 23.01
CA GLU A 588 -5.98 -26.15 22.14
C GLU A 588 -6.00 -24.69 22.59
N LEU A 589 -5.71 -23.78 21.66
CA LEU A 589 -5.69 -22.35 21.89
C LEU A 589 -6.89 -21.71 21.22
N ARG A 590 -7.71 -20.99 21.99
CA ARG A 590 -8.62 -20.00 21.40
C ARG A 590 -7.80 -18.91 20.71
N ASN A 591 -8.35 -18.28 19.67
CA ASN A 591 -7.66 -17.20 18.95
C ASN A 591 -7.09 -16.14 19.91
N PHE A 592 -7.91 -15.72 20.89
CA PHE A 592 -7.48 -14.83 21.96
C PHE A 592 -6.28 -15.37 22.76
N GLN A 593 -6.32 -16.63 23.20
CA GLN A 593 -5.22 -17.21 23.99
C GLN A 593 -3.92 -17.32 23.17
N ARG A 594 -4.03 -17.70 21.90
CA ARG A 594 -2.89 -17.76 20.98
C ARG A 594 -2.24 -16.38 20.83
N ASP A 595 -3.04 -15.36 20.57
CA ASP A 595 -2.57 -13.99 20.40
C ASP A 595 -1.83 -13.50 21.66
N ILE A 596 -2.42 -13.68 22.84
CA ILE A 596 -1.81 -13.29 24.11
C ILE A 596 -0.46 -13.98 24.34
N ILE A 597 -0.37 -15.30 24.13
CA ILE A 597 0.89 -16.03 24.29
C ILE A 597 1.95 -15.53 23.30
N LEU A 598 1.58 -15.26 22.04
CA LEU A 598 2.51 -14.72 21.05
C LEU A 598 2.97 -13.30 21.41
N ILE A 599 2.12 -12.49 22.04
CA ILE A 599 2.46 -11.13 22.49
C ILE A 599 3.38 -11.16 23.71
N LEU A 600 3.07 -12.00 24.70
CA LEU A 600 3.89 -12.16 25.91
C LEU A 600 5.32 -12.60 25.57
N ASN A 601 5.49 -13.50 24.59
CA ASN A 601 6.79 -13.98 24.14
C ASN A 601 7.64 -12.94 23.38
N ARG A 602 7.12 -11.73 23.09
CA ARG A 602 7.92 -10.65 22.50
C ARG A 602 8.97 -10.10 23.46
N ILE A 603 8.77 -10.31 24.77
CA ILE A 603 9.65 -9.80 25.82
C ILE A 603 10.08 -10.95 26.70
N SER A 604 11.40 -11.15 26.77
CA SER A 604 12.00 -12.22 27.57
C SER A 604 11.92 -11.94 29.06
N ILE A 605 12.13 -10.69 29.49
CA ILE A 605 12.06 -10.25 30.88
C ILE A 605 11.43 -8.86 30.95
N PHE A 606 10.30 -8.72 31.65
CA PHE A 606 9.71 -7.42 31.96
C PHE A 606 10.47 -6.78 33.12
N PRO A 607 10.81 -5.49 33.10
CA PRO A 607 11.62 -4.89 34.15
C PRO A 607 10.81 -4.69 35.44
N LEU A 608 11.48 -4.42 36.57
CA LEU A 608 10.82 -4.25 37.87
C LEU A 608 9.75 -3.16 37.88
N GLN A 609 9.91 -2.10 37.07
CA GLN A 609 8.93 -1.01 36.92
C GLN A 609 7.58 -1.48 36.35
N ALA A 610 7.56 -2.63 35.67
CA ALA A 610 6.36 -3.20 35.06
C ALA A 610 5.40 -3.83 36.07
N GLU A 611 5.81 -4.02 37.33
CA GLU A 611 5.08 -4.80 38.36
C GLU A 611 3.57 -4.47 38.40
N LYS A 612 3.23 -3.18 38.53
CA LYS A 612 1.83 -2.74 38.65
C LYS A 612 0.99 -3.08 37.40
N GLN A 613 1.51 -2.77 36.22
CA GLN A 613 0.79 -2.98 34.95
C GLN A 613 0.72 -4.47 34.57
N LEU A 614 1.79 -5.22 34.86
CA LEU A 614 1.83 -6.67 34.63
C LEU A 614 0.83 -7.38 35.56
N THR A 615 0.72 -6.98 36.83
CA THR A 615 -0.33 -7.48 37.74
C THR A 615 -1.73 -7.25 37.19
N GLU A 616 -2.03 -6.05 36.68
CA GLU A 616 -3.35 -5.75 36.08
C GLU A 616 -3.65 -6.65 34.86
N VAL A 617 -2.65 -6.84 33.99
CA VAL A 617 -2.76 -7.79 32.85
C VAL A 617 -3.06 -9.20 33.34
N LEU A 618 -2.31 -9.70 34.34
CA LEU A 618 -2.48 -11.06 34.84
C LEU A 618 -3.86 -11.28 35.44
N GLN A 619 -4.41 -10.30 36.17
CA GLN A 619 -5.77 -10.36 36.72
C GLN A 619 -6.83 -10.53 35.62
N GLU A 620 -6.70 -9.80 34.52
CA GLU A 620 -7.61 -9.93 33.38
C GLU A 620 -7.41 -11.26 32.62
N LEU A 621 -6.17 -11.72 32.51
CA LEU A 621 -5.84 -13.00 31.86
C LEU A 621 -6.29 -14.22 32.66
N ASN A 622 -6.40 -14.13 33.99
CA ASN A 622 -6.82 -15.22 34.88
C ASN A 622 -8.22 -15.78 34.51
N LYS A 623 -9.06 -14.97 33.84
CA LYS A 623 -10.35 -15.38 33.30
C LYS A 623 -10.25 -16.42 32.17
N ASN A 624 -9.08 -16.52 31.53
CA ASN A 624 -8.88 -17.30 30.30
C ASN A 624 -7.62 -18.18 30.30
N PHE A 625 -6.76 -18.07 31.30
CA PHE A 625 -5.52 -18.83 31.43
C PHE A 625 -5.38 -19.38 32.85
N ILE A 626 -4.70 -20.51 32.99
CA ILE A 626 -4.18 -20.93 34.30
C ILE A 626 -2.89 -20.12 34.54
N ILE A 627 -2.88 -19.30 35.58
CA ILE A 627 -1.74 -18.42 35.90
C ILE A 627 -1.07 -18.90 37.19
N HIS A 628 0.25 -19.07 37.13
CA HIS A 628 1.12 -19.27 38.28
C HIS A 628 2.05 -18.06 38.38
N SER A 629 1.99 -17.29 39.46
CA SER A 629 2.67 -16.00 39.50
C SER A 629 3.21 -15.67 40.89
N ASP A 630 4.45 -15.19 40.95
CA ASP A 630 5.03 -14.57 42.16
C ASP A 630 4.43 -13.18 42.45
N LEU A 631 3.70 -12.60 41.48
CA LEU A 631 2.89 -11.40 41.63
C LEU A 631 1.44 -11.76 41.99
N PRO A 632 0.73 -10.90 42.76
CA PRO A 632 -0.70 -11.09 43.00
C PRO A 632 -1.44 -11.10 41.65
N ALA A 633 -2.23 -12.16 41.40
CA ALA A 633 -2.94 -12.43 40.15
C ALA A 633 -4.45 -12.51 40.33
#